data_AF-A0AAE0G3Y2-F1
#
_entry.id   AF-A0AAE0G3Y2-F1
#
_cell.length_a   1.000
_cell.length_b   1.000
_cell.length_c   1.000
_cell.angle_alpha   90.00
_cell.angle_beta   90.00
_cell.angle_gamma   90.00
#
_symmetry.space_group_name_H-M   'P 1'
#
loop_
_entity.id
_entity.type
_entity.pdbx_description
1 polymer ?
#
loop_
_entity_poly.entity_id
_entity_poly.type
_entity_poly.pdbx_seq_one_letter_code
_entity_poly.pdbx_strand_id
1 'polypeptide(L)'
;MSNNDANSFFPWDYATRAGGARAVDPSLLQVKQATSLPTRYNFVVVGGKTYTVESRMRGPNEYNGMDAKLRIFQVDPDTYEVLNSKDLSCDLGKASGCSVDGTTYTSHPGYLQLNVLGVVAPESDTTACNGKGGMIVGTSGYPYYEILGRSENIAAMGIVKYDYHPTVGTRYAVLKGSNIVDIQKNGTHVTVRAPDDRVGHGHATIQIDHTSPYTRFTEYVTISVVEKTAFVVTSHAYPSQFDDDPLEKTVVRKVHCTNAYQRLRLRSRVYVSDETAYEVTDASVFSTSANIRVKRGPNEVILVAERRGHYSVSATWKRLVSKEKKIVVNDELARVKTIQHTTNWITSRSGQTFHGVAKSRQTLSLKVHFDDGTTFVDAVNGVQSKWLGHEQYVTFSSDRIESVEVNADGVAILLENHHSEVAIEARTVCDTPDVEIVKNITLVFANLKAGTNDVDLGKNDGAQFAPVVLGETFSVPVLVQAGDARLKLYDVRLSITNDHTLRVADCKIGDDWTNMTFSCTINDPVVEVMIVGSEPNSTATGLVHVATVTFEAWNTSVNSARISGNVYAIGTTNIDTDINADESTAPAIVAGNGEVLFRQVDSRWCGRDEDF
;
A
#
# COMPACT_ATOMS: atom_id res chain seq x y z
N MET A 1 29.86 -38.72 1.86
CA MET A 1 28.80 -39.60 1.31
C MET A 1 27.52 -39.22 2.03
N SER A 2 26.44 -38.71 1.45
CA SER A 2 26.09 -38.26 0.10
C SER A 2 24.83 -37.39 0.21
N ASN A 3 24.77 -36.36 -0.63
CA ASN A 3 23.67 -35.48 -1.08
C ASN A 3 22.22 -35.80 -0.66
N ASN A 4 21.46 -34.73 -0.35
CA ASN A 4 20.32 -34.34 -1.19
C ASN A 4 19.91 -32.87 -0.97
N ASP A 5 19.71 -32.21 -2.10
CA ASP A 5 19.44 -30.79 -2.29
C ASP A 5 18.02 -30.38 -1.89
N ALA A 6 17.90 -29.21 -1.28
CA ALA A 6 16.65 -28.49 -1.07
C ALA A 6 16.44 -27.49 -2.22
N ASN A 7 15.51 -27.80 -3.13
CA ASN A 7 15.01 -26.85 -4.13
C ASN A 7 13.93 -25.96 -3.50
N SER A 8 14.23 -24.66 -3.45
CA SER A 8 13.27 -23.58 -3.20
C SER A 8 12.69 -23.13 -4.53
N PHE A 9 11.35 -23.17 -4.66
CA PHE A 9 10.63 -22.62 -5.82
C PHE A 9 10.07 -21.24 -5.48
N PHE A 10 10.50 -20.24 -6.24
CA PHE A 10 9.96 -18.87 -6.27
C PHE A 10 8.70 -18.82 -7.15
N PRO A 11 7.64 -18.06 -6.78
CA PRO A 11 6.58 -17.73 -7.73
C PRO A 11 7.02 -16.56 -8.63
N TRP A 12 6.83 -16.74 -9.93
CA TRP A 12 6.95 -15.71 -10.97
C TRP A 12 5.64 -14.92 -11.07
N ASP A 13 5.70 -13.59 -10.95
CA ASP A 13 4.60 -12.69 -11.33
C ASP A 13 4.93 -12.04 -12.69
N TYR A 14 4.10 -12.29 -13.69
CA TYR A 14 4.06 -11.56 -14.97
C TYR A 14 2.68 -10.91 -15.10
N ALA A 15 2.63 -9.58 -15.06
CA ALA A 15 1.43 -8.81 -15.39
C ALA A 15 1.76 -7.79 -16.49
N THR A 16 1.35 -8.07 -17.73
CA THR A 16 1.29 -7.08 -18.80
C THR A 16 -0.03 -6.31 -18.70
N ARG A 17 0.02 -4.99 -18.50
CA ARG A 17 -1.17 -4.11 -18.52
C ARG A 17 -1.27 -3.36 -19.84
N ALA A 18 -2.44 -3.49 -20.48
CA ALA A 18 -2.98 -2.51 -21.42
C ALA A 18 -4.16 -1.78 -20.74
N GLY A 19 -4.14 -0.45 -20.82
CA GLY A 19 -5.30 0.46 -20.75
C GLY A 19 -6.32 0.35 -19.61
N GLY A 20 -6.25 1.30 -18.67
CA GLY A 20 -7.45 1.94 -18.09
C GLY A 20 -8.32 1.14 -17.12
N ALA A 21 -7.78 0.71 -15.97
CA ALA A 21 -8.57 0.38 -14.78
C ALA A 21 -7.80 0.74 -13.50
N ARG A 22 -8.48 1.36 -12.52
CA ARG A 22 -7.90 1.63 -11.19
C ARG A 22 -7.53 0.30 -10.54
N ALA A 23 -6.31 0.21 -10.00
CA ALA A 23 -5.85 -0.96 -9.27
C ALA A 23 -6.59 -1.07 -7.92
N VAL A 24 -7.06 -2.26 -7.59
CA VAL A 24 -7.66 -2.62 -6.29
C VAL A 24 -6.57 -3.23 -5.41
N ASP A 25 -6.60 -2.90 -4.12
CA ASP A 25 -5.72 -3.43 -3.08
C ASP A 25 -6.07 -4.92 -2.77
N PRO A 26 -5.14 -5.87 -2.92
CA PRO A 26 -5.40 -7.29 -2.65
C PRO A 26 -5.64 -7.64 -1.16
N SER A 27 -5.39 -6.73 -0.21
CA SER A 27 -5.46 -7.05 1.23
C SER A 27 -6.85 -7.03 1.86
N LEU A 28 -7.91 -6.68 1.10
CA LEU A 28 -9.27 -6.51 1.64
C LEU A 28 -10.21 -7.73 1.41
N LEU A 29 -9.69 -8.86 0.93
CA LEU A 29 -10.46 -10.10 0.73
C LEU A 29 -10.02 -11.20 1.70
N GLN A 30 -10.73 -11.34 2.83
CA GLN A 30 -10.65 -12.56 3.64
C GLN A 30 -11.68 -13.57 3.15
N VAL A 31 -11.23 -14.67 2.55
CA VAL A 31 -12.08 -15.84 2.27
C VAL A 31 -11.48 -17.07 2.92
N LYS A 32 -12.27 -17.70 3.80
CA LYS A 32 -11.96 -19.00 4.43
C LYS A 32 -11.71 -20.06 3.35
N GLN A 33 -10.55 -20.68 3.42
CA GLN A 33 -10.07 -21.73 2.52
C GLN A 33 -11.03 -22.93 2.52
N ALA A 34 -11.65 -23.24 1.39
CA ALA A 34 -12.33 -24.50 1.13
C ALA A 34 -11.55 -25.29 0.07
N THR A 35 -11.33 -26.56 0.36
CA THR A 35 -10.46 -27.48 -0.36
C THR A 35 -10.91 -27.76 -1.81
N SER A 36 -9.94 -27.62 -2.73
CA SER A 36 -9.80 -28.25 -4.06
C SER A 36 -10.97 -28.15 -5.05
N LEU A 37 -10.95 -27.11 -5.91
CA LEU A 37 -11.21 -27.06 -7.37
C LEU A 37 -10.97 -25.60 -7.84
N PRO A 38 -10.52 -25.33 -9.09
CA PRO A 38 -10.24 -23.96 -9.52
C PRO A 38 -11.56 -23.20 -9.82
N THR A 39 -11.90 -22.25 -8.95
CA THR A 39 -12.98 -21.27 -9.19
C THR A 39 -12.41 -20.06 -9.90
N ARG A 40 -12.99 -19.65 -11.03
CA ARG A 40 -12.65 -18.38 -11.70
C ARG A 40 -13.78 -17.38 -11.47
N TYR A 41 -13.42 -16.15 -11.12
CA TYR A 41 -14.34 -15.03 -10.99
C TYR A 41 -14.06 -14.04 -12.11
N ASN A 42 -15.11 -13.62 -12.82
CA ASN A 42 -15.04 -12.52 -13.79
C ASN A 42 -15.93 -11.39 -13.29
N PHE A 43 -15.45 -10.15 -13.44
CA PHE A 43 -16.18 -8.93 -13.10
C PHE A 43 -16.67 -8.25 -14.37
N VAL A 44 -17.95 -7.87 -14.42
CA VAL A 44 -18.53 -7.15 -15.55
C VAL A 44 -19.27 -5.92 -15.03
N VAL A 45 -19.05 -4.77 -15.67
CA VAL A 45 -19.77 -3.53 -15.37
C VAL A 45 -20.79 -3.27 -16.47
N VAL A 46 -22.08 -3.22 -16.12
CA VAL A 46 -23.17 -2.92 -17.05
C VAL A 46 -24.05 -1.83 -16.44
N GLY A 47 -24.27 -0.74 -17.16
CA GLY A 47 -25.15 0.36 -16.71
C GLY A 47 -24.72 1.01 -15.38
N GLY A 48 -23.42 1.02 -15.07
CA GLY A 48 -22.88 1.61 -13.82
C GLY A 48 -22.94 0.70 -12.58
N LYS A 49 -23.29 -0.59 -12.74
CA LYS A 49 -23.29 -1.59 -11.67
C LYS A 49 -22.28 -2.70 -11.93
N THR A 50 -21.63 -3.18 -10.88
CA THR A 50 -20.62 -4.25 -10.94
C THR A 50 -21.23 -5.59 -10.55
N TYR A 51 -21.01 -6.60 -11.39
CA TYR A 51 -21.51 -7.96 -11.17
C TYR A 51 -20.34 -8.95 -11.06
N THR A 52 -20.49 -9.93 -10.16
CA THR A 52 -19.55 -11.04 -9.99
C THR A 52 -20.19 -12.33 -10.48
N VAL A 53 -19.48 -13.06 -11.35
CA VAL A 53 -19.95 -14.35 -11.90
C VAL A 53 -19.10 -15.49 -11.34
N GLU A 54 -19.74 -16.43 -10.65
CA GLU A 54 -19.11 -17.69 -10.21
C GLU A 54 -19.49 -18.81 -11.19
N SER A 55 -18.49 -19.52 -11.73
CA SER A 55 -18.72 -20.76 -12.47
C SER A 55 -18.04 -21.93 -11.76
N ARG A 56 -18.78 -23.01 -11.50
CA ARG A 56 -18.22 -24.27 -10.98
C ARG A 56 -18.28 -25.36 -12.04
N MET A 57 -17.16 -26.02 -12.28
CA MET A 57 -17.10 -27.26 -13.08
C MET A 57 -17.11 -28.47 -12.14
N ARG A 58 -17.95 -29.47 -12.43
CA ARG A 58 -17.85 -30.82 -11.81
C ARG A 58 -16.89 -31.68 -12.62
N GLY A 59 -16.19 -32.60 -11.93
CA GLY A 59 -15.11 -33.44 -12.46
C GLY A 59 -15.49 -34.43 -13.57
N PRO A 60 -14.53 -35.20 -14.10
CA PRO A 60 -14.52 -35.68 -15.49
C PRO A 60 -15.42 -36.87 -15.85
N ASN A 61 -16.22 -37.42 -14.93
CA ASN A 61 -16.76 -38.79 -15.09
C ASN A 61 -18.27 -38.89 -15.33
N GLU A 62 -18.95 -37.84 -15.79
CA GLU A 62 -20.37 -37.93 -16.20
C GLU A 62 -20.60 -37.18 -17.52
N TYR A 63 -20.28 -37.83 -18.65
CA TYR A 63 -20.71 -37.40 -19.98
C TYR A 63 -22.17 -37.86 -20.20
N ASN A 64 -23.12 -37.14 -19.62
CA ASN A 64 -24.50 -36.99 -20.12
C ASN A 64 -25.24 -35.94 -19.28
N GLY A 65 -25.34 -34.71 -19.83
CA GLY A 65 -26.08 -33.59 -19.24
C GLY A 65 -25.21 -32.67 -18.37
N MET A 66 -24.67 -31.59 -18.97
CA MET A 66 -24.02 -30.52 -18.20
C MET A 66 -25.08 -29.50 -17.77
N ASP A 67 -25.49 -29.52 -16.50
CA ASP A 67 -26.22 -28.40 -15.89
C ASP A 67 -25.22 -27.37 -15.39
N ALA A 68 -25.16 -26.21 -16.05
CA ALA A 68 -24.45 -25.05 -15.51
C ALA A 68 -25.42 -24.20 -14.68
N LYS A 69 -25.12 -24.04 -13.39
CA LYS A 69 -25.77 -23.04 -12.55
C LYS A 69 -24.96 -21.76 -12.56
N LEU A 70 -25.58 -20.69 -13.03
CA LEU A 70 -25.02 -19.34 -13.03
C LEU A 70 -25.66 -18.57 -11.88
N ARG A 71 -24.87 -18.16 -10.89
CA ARG A 71 -25.33 -17.27 -9.82
C ARG A 71 -24.79 -15.88 -10.07
N ILE A 72 -25.69 -14.90 -10.16
CA ILE A 72 -25.33 -13.49 -10.38
C ILE A 72 -25.56 -12.75 -9.06
N PHE A 73 -24.56 -12.00 -8.63
CA PHE A 73 -24.62 -11.14 -7.45
C PHE A 73 -24.68 -9.67 -7.86
N GLN A 74 -25.61 -8.93 -7.26
CA GLN A 74 -25.58 -7.47 -7.27
C GLN A 74 -24.91 -7.01 -5.98
N VAL A 75 -23.87 -6.20 -6.10
CA VAL A 75 -23.02 -5.79 -4.97
C VAL A 75 -23.07 -4.27 -4.85
N ASP A 76 -23.09 -3.76 -3.62
CA ASP A 76 -22.93 -2.34 -3.35
C ASP A 76 -21.50 -1.91 -3.70
N PRO A 77 -21.30 -0.86 -4.51
CA PRO A 77 -19.97 -0.46 -4.96
C PRO A 77 -19.11 0.19 -3.85
N ASP A 78 -19.72 0.70 -2.79
CA ASP A 78 -19.03 1.43 -1.73
C ASP A 78 -18.74 0.54 -0.51
N THR A 79 -19.62 -0.42 -0.22
CA THR A 79 -19.48 -1.34 0.93
C THR A 79 -19.09 -2.76 0.57
N TYR A 80 -19.21 -3.15 -0.70
CA TYR A 80 -18.99 -4.51 -1.22
C TYR A 80 -19.91 -5.59 -0.62
N GLU A 81 -21.02 -5.20 0.01
CA GLU A 81 -22.04 -6.13 0.49
C GLU A 81 -22.93 -6.65 -0.64
N VAL A 82 -23.34 -7.92 -0.56
CA VAL A 82 -24.25 -8.54 -1.55
C VAL A 82 -25.66 -8.03 -1.30
N LEU A 83 -26.12 -7.13 -2.16
CA LEU A 83 -27.46 -6.54 -2.09
C LEU A 83 -28.54 -7.51 -2.59
N ASN A 84 -28.23 -8.35 -3.58
CA ASN A 84 -29.14 -9.37 -4.11
C ASN A 84 -28.37 -10.49 -4.82
N SER A 85 -28.94 -11.70 -4.88
CA SER A 85 -28.41 -12.80 -5.69
C SER A 85 -29.51 -13.55 -6.43
N LYS A 86 -29.24 -13.97 -7.67
CA LYS A 86 -30.18 -14.74 -8.48
C LYS A 86 -29.51 -15.96 -9.09
N ASP A 87 -30.13 -17.12 -8.91
CA ASP A 87 -29.74 -18.37 -9.54
C ASP A 87 -30.42 -18.56 -10.89
N LEU A 88 -29.62 -18.92 -11.89
CA LEU A 88 -30.07 -19.31 -13.22
C LEU A 88 -29.64 -20.75 -13.48
N SER A 89 -30.59 -21.59 -13.87
CA SER A 89 -30.37 -22.95 -14.35
C SER A 89 -30.56 -22.93 -15.87
N CYS A 90 -29.50 -23.17 -16.64
CA CYS A 90 -29.58 -23.27 -18.11
C CYS A 90 -29.29 -24.72 -18.53
N ASP A 91 -30.19 -25.30 -19.33
CA ASP A 91 -30.01 -26.62 -19.95
C ASP A 91 -29.13 -26.48 -21.20
N LEU A 92 -27.87 -26.93 -21.11
CA LEU A 92 -26.88 -26.77 -22.18
C LEU A 92 -27.06 -27.77 -23.34
N GLY A 93 -28.09 -28.63 -23.29
CA GLY A 93 -28.36 -29.65 -24.30
C GLY A 93 -29.14 -29.16 -25.54
N LYS A 94 -29.70 -27.94 -25.53
CA LYS A 94 -30.51 -27.41 -26.65
C LYS A 94 -30.11 -25.96 -27.00
N ALA A 95 -29.98 -25.67 -28.29
CA ALA A 95 -29.61 -24.36 -28.82
C ALA A 95 -30.75 -23.33 -28.70
N SER A 96 -31.16 -23.01 -27.48
CA SER A 96 -32.10 -21.93 -27.16
C SER A 96 -31.49 -21.06 -26.07
N GLY A 97 -31.18 -19.80 -26.39
CA GLY A 97 -30.46 -18.89 -25.51
C GLY A 97 -31.20 -18.53 -24.23
N CYS A 98 -30.45 -18.19 -23.17
CA CYS A 98 -30.98 -17.67 -21.91
C CYS A 98 -31.17 -16.13 -22.04
N SER A 99 -32.24 -15.54 -21.51
CA SER A 99 -32.52 -14.09 -21.59
C SER A 99 -32.71 -13.47 -20.20
N VAL A 100 -32.11 -12.31 -19.97
CA VAL A 100 -32.30 -11.48 -18.76
C VAL A 100 -32.46 -10.02 -19.21
N ASP A 101 -33.52 -9.35 -18.78
CA ASP A 101 -33.81 -7.94 -19.05
C ASP A 101 -33.67 -7.54 -20.53
N GLY A 102 -34.18 -8.38 -21.44
CA GLY A 102 -34.17 -8.14 -22.88
C GLY A 102 -32.86 -8.47 -23.60
N THR A 103 -31.82 -8.91 -22.88
CA THR A 103 -30.54 -9.33 -23.47
C THR A 103 -30.48 -10.85 -23.59
N THR A 104 -30.34 -11.36 -24.83
CA THR A 104 -30.31 -12.79 -25.14
C THR A 104 -28.87 -13.29 -25.24
N TYR A 105 -28.55 -14.37 -24.52
CA TYR A 105 -27.24 -15.02 -24.51
C TYR A 105 -27.32 -16.35 -25.27
N THR A 106 -26.61 -16.48 -26.38
CA THR A 106 -26.56 -17.74 -27.16
C THR A 106 -25.41 -18.62 -26.71
N SER A 107 -25.68 -19.89 -26.45
CA SER A 107 -24.68 -20.93 -26.24
C SER A 107 -24.58 -21.85 -27.46
N HIS A 108 -23.39 -22.42 -27.71
CA HIS A 108 -23.19 -23.56 -28.60
C HIS A 108 -22.64 -24.73 -27.79
N PRO A 109 -22.84 -26.00 -28.23
CA PRO A 109 -22.51 -27.16 -27.43
C PRO A 109 -21.02 -27.17 -27.08
N GLY A 110 -20.70 -27.12 -25.79
CA GLY A 110 -19.33 -27.26 -25.27
C GLY A 110 -18.61 -25.97 -24.86
N TYR A 111 -19.19 -24.76 -25.04
CA TYR A 111 -18.54 -23.50 -24.64
C TYR A 111 -19.53 -22.46 -24.10
N LEU A 112 -19.13 -21.72 -23.06
CA LEU A 112 -19.78 -20.49 -22.62
C LEU A 112 -18.93 -19.30 -23.10
N GLN A 113 -19.45 -18.47 -23.99
CA GLN A 113 -18.78 -17.27 -24.48
C GLN A 113 -19.62 -16.03 -24.10
N LEU A 114 -19.01 -15.08 -23.40
CA LEU A 114 -19.63 -13.79 -23.08
C LEU A 114 -19.30 -12.79 -24.20
N ASN A 115 -20.27 -12.53 -25.08
CA ASN A 115 -20.15 -11.48 -26.08
C ASN A 115 -20.74 -10.18 -25.53
N VAL A 116 -19.90 -9.18 -25.27
CA VAL A 116 -20.35 -7.81 -25.02
C VAL A 116 -20.43 -7.10 -26.38
N LEU A 117 -21.64 -6.93 -26.91
CA LEU A 117 -21.89 -6.04 -28.05
C LEU A 117 -21.67 -4.58 -27.60
N GLY A 118 -20.88 -3.84 -28.37
CA GLY A 118 -20.32 -2.55 -27.99
C GLY A 118 -21.32 -1.44 -27.68
N VAL A 119 -20.84 -0.47 -26.89
CA VAL A 119 -21.48 0.81 -26.58
C VAL A 119 -21.61 1.64 -27.85
N VAL A 120 -22.85 1.99 -28.22
CA VAL A 120 -23.17 2.97 -29.26
C VAL A 120 -23.07 4.37 -28.65
N ALA A 121 -22.15 5.20 -29.15
CA ALA A 121 -22.20 6.65 -28.97
C ALA A 121 -23.11 7.27 -30.04
N PRO A 122 -23.81 8.39 -29.78
CA PRO A 122 -24.79 8.95 -30.70
C PRO A 122 -24.16 9.55 -31.96
N GLU A 123 -24.87 9.37 -33.06
CA GLU A 123 -24.51 9.61 -34.47
C GLU A 123 -24.26 11.09 -34.82
N SER A 124 -23.36 11.31 -35.80
CA SER A 124 -23.62 12.24 -36.92
C SER A 124 -22.91 11.75 -38.20
N ASP A 125 -23.71 11.12 -39.05
CA ASP A 125 -23.74 11.05 -40.52
C ASP A 125 -22.46 11.26 -41.39
N THR A 126 -21.97 10.20 -42.06
CA THR A 126 -22.26 9.92 -43.49
C THR A 126 -21.48 8.71 -44.07
N THR A 127 -22.26 7.77 -44.64
CA THR A 127 -22.01 6.81 -45.76
C THR A 127 -20.80 5.86 -45.83
N ALA A 128 -21.10 4.61 -45.44
CA ALA A 128 -21.02 3.34 -46.20
C ALA A 128 -19.68 2.78 -46.76
N CYS A 129 -19.28 1.59 -46.26
CA CYS A 129 -19.27 0.36 -47.06
C CYS A 129 -19.13 -0.91 -46.17
N ASN A 130 -20.07 -1.85 -46.34
CA ASN A 130 -20.18 -3.12 -45.64
C ASN A 130 -19.08 -4.13 -46.02
N GLY A 131 -18.52 -4.81 -45.02
CA GLY A 131 -17.71 -6.01 -45.19
C GLY A 131 -17.71 -6.85 -43.91
N LYS A 132 -18.67 -7.79 -43.80
CA LYS A 132 -18.73 -8.78 -42.71
C LYS A 132 -17.62 -9.82 -42.90
N GLY A 133 -16.72 -9.93 -41.93
CA GLY A 133 -15.76 -11.03 -41.82
C GLY A 133 -15.36 -11.23 -40.36
N GLY A 134 -16.12 -12.07 -39.64
CA GLY A 134 -15.79 -12.49 -38.27
C GLY A 134 -14.92 -13.73 -38.28
N MET A 135 -13.80 -13.69 -37.57
CA MET A 135 -12.88 -14.80 -37.35
C MET A 135 -13.21 -15.49 -36.02
N ILE A 136 -13.39 -16.81 -36.06
CA ILE A 136 -13.66 -17.69 -34.91
C ILE A 136 -12.31 -18.23 -34.41
N VAL A 137 -12.04 -18.16 -33.10
CA VAL A 137 -10.92 -18.85 -32.46
C VAL A 137 -11.44 -19.67 -31.28
N GLY A 138 -11.37 -21.00 -31.41
CA GLY A 138 -11.55 -21.97 -30.33
C GLY A 138 -10.19 -22.49 -29.87
N THR A 139 -10.04 -22.74 -28.57
CA THR A 139 -8.79 -23.19 -27.96
C THR A 139 -8.63 -24.71 -28.02
N SER A 140 -7.57 -25.18 -28.66
CA SER A 140 -6.89 -26.42 -28.25
C SER A 140 -5.37 -26.18 -28.29
N GLY A 141 -4.68 -26.55 -27.20
CA GLY A 141 -3.22 -26.63 -27.04
C GLY A 141 -2.39 -25.53 -27.69
N TYR A 142 -2.22 -24.38 -27.03
CA TYR A 142 -1.25 -23.38 -27.49
C TYR A 142 0.19 -23.74 -27.08
N PRO A 143 1.17 -23.49 -27.96
CA PRO A 143 2.60 -23.55 -27.63
C PRO A 143 2.99 -22.38 -26.71
N TYR A 144 4.01 -22.63 -25.89
CA TYR A 144 4.68 -21.63 -25.06
C TYR A 144 5.61 -20.77 -25.93
N TYR A 145 5.61 -19.46 -25.76
CA TYR A 145 6.48 -18.54 -26.51
C TYR A 145 7.59 -18.02 -25.58
N GLU A 146 8.84 -18.32 -25.89
CA GLU A 146 10.00 -17.76 -25.20
C GLU A 146 10.84 -16.96 -26.21
N ILE A 147 10.99 -15.65 -26.00
CA ILE A 147 11.80 -14.77 -26.85
C ILE A 147 13.26 -14.86 -26.34
N LEU A 148 14.05 -15.79 -26.90
CA LEU A 148 15.49 -15.86 -26.64
C LEU A 148 16.27 -15.06 -27.70
N GLY A 149 16.50 -13.77 -27.41
CA GLY A 149 17.33 -12.90 -28.25
C GLY A 149 18.83 -12.99 -27.93
N ARG A 150 19.59 -13.80 -28.67
CA ARG A 150 21.05 -13.61 -28.84
C ARG A 150 21.35 -13.13 -30.26
N SER A 151 21.73 -11.85 -30.39
CA SER A 151 22.36 -11.28 -31.59
C SER A 151 23.78 -10.79 -31.23
N GLU A 152 24.74 -11.12 -32.09
CA GLU A 152 26.18 -10.79 -31.94
C GLU A 152 26.69 -9.73 -32.94
N ASN A 153 25.89 -9.20 -33.89
CA ASN A 153 26.36 -8.20 -34.89
C ASN A 153 25.25 -7.21 -35.32
N ILE A 154 25.65 -5.98 -35.66
CA ILE A 154 24.87 -4.72 -35.52
C ILE A 154 25.04 -3.84 -36.77
N ALA A 155 23.94 -3.64 -37.48
CA ALA A 155 23.59 -2.39 -38.17
C ALA A 155 22.07 -2.20 -38.26
N ALA A 156 21.30 -3.29 -38.16
CA ALA A 156 19.85 -3.27 -38.05
C ALA A 156 19.40 -4.17 -36.88
N MET A 157 18.57 -3.63 -35.99
CA MET A 157 18.05 -4.38 -34.86
C MET A 157 16.96 -5.33 -35.34
N GLY A 158 17.25 -6.63 -35.33
CA GLY A 158 16.26 -7.68 -35.55
C GLY A 158 16.92 -9.00 -35.93
N ILE A 159 17.26 -9.81 -34.92
CA ILE A 159 17.16 -11.27 -35.06
C ILE A 159 16.00 -11.67 -34.17
N VAL A 160 14.82 -11.80 -34.77
CA VAL A 160 13.70 -12.46 -34.11
C VAL A 160 13.85 -13.94 -34.43
N LYS A 161 14.20 -14.72 -33.41
CA LYS A 161 14.22 -16.18 -33.50
C LYS A 161 12.87 -16.69 -33.02
N TYR A 162 12.03 -17.15 -33.94
CA TYR A 162 10.77 -17.81 -33.62
C TYR A 162 11.04 -19.32 -33.51
N ASP A 163 11.22 -19.82 -32.29
CA ASP A 163 11.31 -21.25 -32.02
C ASP A 163 9.89 -21.76 -31.72
N TYR A 164 9.20 -22.22 -32.77
CA TYR A 164 7.90 -22.88 -32.65
C TYR A 164 8.11 -24.38 -32.73
N HIS A 165 7.72 -25.13 -31.69
CA HIS A 165 7.66 -26.59 -31.73
C HIS A 165 6.42 -27.02 -32.52
N PRO A 166 6.54 -27.47 -33.78
CA PRO A 166 5.36 -27.74 -34.58
C PRO A 166 4.75 -29.08 -34.20
N THR A 167 3.45 -29.07 -33.93
CA THR A 167 2.60 -30.22 -34.23
C THR A 167 2.56 -30.40 -35.76
N VAL A 168 2.53 -31.66 -36.19
CA VAL A 168 2.61 -32.09 -37.60
C VAL A 168 1.63 -31.28 -38.47
N GLY A 169 2.15 -30.48 -39.43
CA GLY A 169 1.32 -29.77 -40.42
C GLY A 169 1.48 -28.24 -40.51
N THR A 170 2.31 -27.61 -39.68
CA THR A 170 2.57 -26.15 -39.78
C THR A 170 3.52 -25.83 -40.94
N ARG A 171 3.12 -24.94 -41.84
CA ARG A 171 3.95 -24.47 -42.98
C ARG A 171 4.18 -22.96 -42.87
N TYR A 172 5.43 -22.56 -43.05
CA TYR A 172 5.80 -21.14 -43.14
C TYR A 172 6.00 -20.74 -44.59
N ALA A 173 5.33 -19.67 -45.00
CA ALA A 173 5.55 -18.99 -46.27
C ALA A 173 5.93 -17.53 -46.00
N VAL A 174 7.03 -17.08 -46.59
CA VAL A 174 7.41 -15.67 -46.52
C VAL A 174 6.67 -14.96 -47.64
N LEU A 175 5.87 -13.94 -47.30
CA LEU A 175 5.05 -13.26 -48.29
C LEU A 175 5.70 -12.00 -48.84
N LYS A 176 6.35 -11.24 -47.95
CA LYS A 176 6.94 -9.95 -48.31
C LYS A 176 8.01 -9.57 -47.30
N GLY A 177 9.26 -9.53 -47.75
CA GLY A 177 10.33 -8.83 -47.06
C GLY A 177 10.60 -7.51 -47.77
N SER A 178 10.72 -6.43 -47.02
CA SER A 178 11.41 -5.24 -47.52
C SER A 178 12.86 -5.60 -47.90
N ASN A 179 13.48 -4.86 -48.82
CA ASN A 179 14.83 -5.15 -49.32
C ASN A 179 15.92 -5.15 -48.23
N ILE A 180 15.59 -4.74 -47.01
CA ILE A 180 16.50 -4.61 -45.87
C ILE A 180 16.52 -5.84 -44.95
N VAL A 181 15.74 -6.88 -45.25
CA VAL A 181 15.63 -8.07 -44.39
C VAL A 181 15.91 -9.34 -45.20
N ASP A 182 16.87 -10.13 -44.72
CA ASP A 182 17.10 -11.49 -45.18
C ASP A 182 16.30 -12.46 -44.30
N ILE A 183 15.61 -13.37 -44.95
CA ILE A 183 14.79 -14.37 -44.25
C ILE A 183 15.33 -15.75 -44.62
N GLN A 184 15.90 -16.43 -43.63
CA GLN A 184 16.43 -17.77 -43.78
C GLN A 184 15.48 -18.77 -43.14
N LYS A 185 15.06 -19.78 -43.91
CA LYS A 185 14.27 -20.89 -43.39
C LYS A 185 15.17 -22.10 -43.20
N ASN A 186 15.27 -22.61 -41.97
CA ASN A 186 15.98 -23.83 -41.65
C ASN A 186 15.02 -24.82 -40.98
N GLY A 187 14.46 -25.73 -41.79
CA GLY A 187 13.42 -26.66 -41.35
C GLY A 187 12.16 -25.92 -40.88
N THR A 188 11.87 -26.03 -39.59
CA THR A 188 10.71 -25.41 -38.91
C THR A 188 11.01 -24.02 -38.34
N HIS A 189 12.27 -23.56 -38.42
CA HIS A 189 12.69 -22.26 -37.93
C HIS A 189 12.77 -21.25 -39.05
N VAL A 190 12.18 -20.07 -38.83
CA VAL A 190 12.35 -18.91 -39.71
C VAL A 190 13.19 -17.88 -38.96
N THR A 191 14.38 -17.60 -39.47
CA THR A 191 15.23 -16.53 -38.97
C THR A 191 15.07 -15.32 -39.86
N VAL A 192 14.63 -14.22 -39.26
CA VAL A 192 14.56 -12.92 -39.92
C VAL A 192 15.77 -12.13 -39.43
N ARG A 193 16.68 -11.80 -40.35
CA ARG A 193 17.90 -11.05 -40.07
C ARG A 193 17.93 -9.83 -40.97
N ALA A 194 18.18 -8.67 -40.39
CA ALA A 194 18.55 -7.51 -41.19
C ALA A 194 20.08 -7.50 -41.40
N PRO A 195 20.59 -7.63 -42.64
CA PRO A 195 22.03 -7.71 -42.92
C PRO A 195 22.77 -6.42 -42.53
N ASP A 196 24.02 -6.56 -42.12
CA ASP A 196 24.83 -5.45 -41.60
C ASP A 196 25.15 -4.37 -42.67
N ASP A 197 24.99 -4.70 -43.96
CA ASP A 197 25.21 -3.82 -45.11
C ASP A 197 23.94 -3.10 -45.60
N ARG A 198 22.78 -3.37 -44.99
CA ARG A 198 21.49 -2.77 -45.38
C ARG A 198 20.98 -1.80 -44.31
N VAL A 199 20.79 -0.56 -44.73
CA VAL A 199 20.27 0.54 -43.90
C VAL A 199 18.89 0.91 -44.47
N GLY A 200 17.85 0.81 -43.65
CA GLY A 200 16.49 1.25 -44.00
C GLY A 200 15.46 0.89 -42.92
N HIS A 201 14.24 1.38 -43.11
CA HIS A 201 13.05 0.91 -42.40
C HIS A 201 12.24 -0.03 -43.29
N GLY A 202 11.57 -1.00 -42.68
CA GLY A 202 10.77 -1.94 -43.45
C GLY A 202 10.18 -3.05 -42.63
N HIS A 203 9.37 -3.87 -43.29
CA HIS A 203 8.66 -4.97 -42.64
C HIS A 203 9.00 -6.30 -43.31
N ALA A 204 8.94 -7.36 -42.52
CA ALA A 204 8.94 -8.73 -42.98
C ALA A 204 7.64 -9.39 -42.51
N THR A 205 6.76 -9.74 -43.44
CA THR A 205 5.53 -10.46 -43.12
C THR A 205 5.72 -11.95 -43.39
N ILE A 206 5.62 -12.73 -42.32
CA ILE A 206 5.66 -14.19 -42.33
C ILE A 206 4.22 -14.69 -42.28
N GLN A 207 3.82 -15.48 -43.27
CA GLN A 207 2.59 -16.26 -43.22
C GLN A 207 2.86 -17.60 -42.53
N ILE A 208 2.02 -17.93 -41.57
CA ILE A 208 2.02 -19.18 -40.84
C ILE A 208 0.73 -19.90 -41.15
N ASP A 209 0.82 -20.97 -41.95
CA ASP A 209 -0.32 -21.82 -42.27
C ASP A 209 -0.36 -22.99 -41.29
N HIS A 210 -1.41 -23.03 -40.49
CA HIS A 210 -1.70 -24.16 -39.61
C HIS A 210 -2.65 -25.11 -40.33
N THR A 211 -2.17 -26.33 -40.59
CA THR A 211 -3.01 -27.40 -41.15
C THR A 211 -3.19 -28.48 -40.09
N SER A 212 -4.40 -28.60 -39.57
CA SER A 212 -4.84 -29.78 -38.81
C SER A 212 -5.75 -30.66 -39.69
N PRO A 213 -6.05 -31.91 -39.28
CA PRO A 213 -6.99 -32.78 -40.02
C PRO A 213 -8.40 -32.19 -40.15
N TYR A 214 -8.77 -31.22 -39.31
CA TYR A 214 -10.14 -30.71 -39.20
C TYR A 214 -10.28 -29.20 -39.45
N THR A 215 -9.17 -28.45 -39.46
CA THR A 215 -9.16 -27.00 -39.64
C THR A 215 -7.91 -26.52 -40.38
N ARG A 216 -8.08 -25.48 -41.21
CA ARG A 216 -6.98 -24.69 -41.76
C ARG A 216 -7.19 -23.24 -41.35
N PHE A 217 -6.17 -22.63 -40.77
CA PHE A 217 -6.16 -21.19 -40.58
C PHE A 217 -4.76 -20.67 -40.86
N THR A 218 -4.73 -19.41 -41.27
CA THR A 218 -3.51 -18.71 -41.68
C THR A 218 -3.33 -17.52 -40.76
N GLU A 219 -2.16 -17.41 -40.14
CA GLU A 219 -1.74 -16.28 -39.32
C GLU A 219 -0.65 -15.49 -40.05
N TYR A 220 -0.60 -14.18 -39.79
CA TYR A 220 0.40 -13.30 -40.37
C TYR A 220 1.17 -12.61 -39.24
N VAL A 221 2.48 -12.84 -39.18
CA VAL A 221 3.37 -12.14 -38.25
C VAL A 221 4.15 -11.10 -39.03
N THR A 222 4.01 -9.83 -38.66
CA THR A 222 4.78 -8.73 -39.26
C THR A 222 5.89 -8.30 -38.31
N ILE A 223 7.13 -8.38 -38.78
CA ILE A 223 8.32 -7.95 -38.05
C ILE A 223 8.77 -6.62 -38.64
N SER A 224 8.78 -5.57 -37.83
CA SER A 224 9.33 -4.27 -38.20
C SER A 224 10.83 -4.25 -37.97
N VAL A 225 11.58 -3.87 -39.00
CA VAL A 225 13.00 -3.56 -38.92
C VAL A 225 13.14 -2.04 -38.95
N VAL A 226 13.80 -1.52 -37.92
CA VAL A 226 13.88 -0.09 -37.64
C VAL A 226 15.33 0.30 -37.46
N GLU A 227 15.65 1.52 -37.88
CA GLU A 227 16.99 2.08 -37.68
C GLU A 227 17.07 2.74 -36.32
N LYS A 228 18.23 2.65 -35.68
CA LYS A 228 18.53 3.49 -34.52
C LYS A 228 18.63 4.95 -34.96
N THR A 229 17.80 5.82 -34.39
CA THR A 229 17.89 7.27 -34.56
C THR A 229 18.73 7.91 -33.45
N ALA A 230 18.54 7.49 -32.20
CA ALA A 230 19.32 7.99 -31.07
C ALA A 230 19.57 6.92 -30.00
N PHE A 231 20.67 7.04 -29.27
CA PHE A 231 20.90 6.30 -28.04
C PHE A 231 21.32 7.28 -26.96
N VAL A 232 20.47 7.42 -25.94
CA VAL A 232 20.54 8.51 -24.96
C VAL A 232 20.62 7.92 -23.57
N VAL A 233 21.49 8.50 -22.75
CA VAL A 233 21.49 8.31 -21.29
C VAL A 233 20.79 9.51 -20.67
N THR A 234 19.78 9.24 -19.85
CA THR A 234 19.11 10.24 -19.02
C THR A 234 19.52 10.03 -17.57
N SER A 235 19.47 11.11 -16.79
CA SER A 235 19.84 11.11 -15.37
C SER A 235 18.80 11.87 -14.58
N HIS A 236 18.33 11.29 -13.48
CA HIS A 236 17.27 11.84 -12.63
C HIS A 236 17.73 11.84 -11.17
N ALA A 237 17.10 12.63 -10.31
CA ALA A 237 17.42 12.61 -8.89
C ALA A 237 17.21 11.21 -8.29
N TYR A 238 18.06 10.82 -7.32
CA TYR A 238 17.91 9.57 -6.59
C TYR A 238 17.79 9.80 -5.08
N PRO A 239 16.77 9.25 -4.41
CA PRO A 239 15.62 8.53 -4.98
C PRO A 239 14.76 9.42 -5.90
N SER A 240 14.20 8.84 -6.97
CA SER A 240 13.26 9.57 -7.83
C SER A 240 11.86 9.48 -7.23
N GLN A 241 11.12 10.60 -7.18
CA GLN A 241 9.73 10.57 -6.70
C GLN A 241 8.80 9.86 -7.69
N PHE A 242 9.19 9.82 -8.96
CA PHE A 242 8.43 9.20 -10.04
C PHE A 242 9.32 8.22 -10.80
N ASP A 243 8.71 7.16 -11.31
CA ASP A 243 9.40 6.27 -12.24
C ASP A 243 9.77 6.99 -13.54
N ASP A 244 8.98 7.96 -14.00
CA ASP A 244 9.35 8.85 -15.10
C ASP A 244 9.44 10.29 -14.60
N ASP A 245 10.39 10.55 -13.71
CA ASP A 245 10.72 11.92 -13.29
C ASP A 245 11.05 12.76 -14.54
N PRO A 246 10.23 13.75 -14.92
CA PRO A 246 10.43 14.49 -16.16
C PRO A 246 11.66 15.40 -16.08
N LEU A 247 12.15 15.68 -14.87
CA LEU A 247 13.29 16.56 -14.65
C LEU A 247 14.58 15.77 -14.76
N GLU A 248 15.25 15.90 -15.90
CA GLU A 248 16.64 15.49 -16.00
C GLU A 248 17.51 16.33 -15.07
N LYS A 249 18.37 15.66 -14.31
CA LYS A 249 19.30 16.26 -13.38
C LYS A 249 20.73 15.96 -13.80
N THR A 250 21.50 17.01 -14.05
CA THR A 250 22.92 16.95 -14.45
C THR A 250 23.86 17.62 -13.45
N VAL A 251 23.31 18.36 -12.50
CA VAL A 251 24.07 18.99 -11.41
C VAL A 251 23.83 18.21 -10.13
N VAL A 252 24.90 17.84 -9.46
CA VAL A 252 24.91 17.11 -8.19
C VAL A 252 25.51 18.02 -7.13
N ARG A 253 24.76 18.23 -6.05
CA ARG A 253 25.10 19.08 -4.92
C ARG A 253 25.32 18.25 -3.67
N LYS A 254 25.92 18.85 -2.63
CA LYS A 254 25.95 18.26 -1.29
C LYS A 254 24.55 18.24 -0.70
N VAL A 255 24.17 17.14 -0.06
CA VAL A 255 22.87 17.04 0.59
C VAL A 255 22.91 17.91 1.84
N HIS A 256 22.20 19.03 1.83
CA HIS A 256 22.17 20.00 2.92
C HIS A 256 23.58 20.25 3.49
N CYS A 257 23.76 20.22 4.81
CA CYS A 257 25.04 20.46 5.49
C CYS A 257 25.87 19.19 5.70
N THR A 258 25.64 18.14 4.90
CA THR A 258 26.40 16.88 4.96
C THR A 258 27.60 16.92 4.01
N ASN A 259 28.52 15.97 4.20
CA ASN A 259 29.62 15.74 3.24
C ASN A 259 29.22 14.81 2.08
N ALA A 260 27.99 14.30 2.06
CA ALA A 260 27.51 13.41 1.01
C ALA A 260 26.94 14.21 -0.16
N TYR A 261 27.28 13.79 -1.37
CA TYR A 261 26.63 14.29 -2.57
C TYR A 261 25.29 13.58 -2.80
N GLN A 262 24.34 14.29 -3.41
CA GLN A 262 23.16 13.66 -4.00
C GLN A 262 23.57 12.57 -4.99
N ARG A 263 22.67 11.62 -5.22
CA ARG A 263 22.87 10.55 -6.21
C ARG A 263 21.92 10.76 -7.38
N LEU A 264 22.27 10.16 -8.52
CA LEU A 264 21.42 10.18 -9.70
C LEU A 264 21.04 8.76 -10.11
N ARG A 265 19.79 8.58 -10.56
CA ARG A 265 19.35 7.37 -11.26
C ARG A 265 19.65 7.55 -12.75
N LEU A 266 20.37 6.62 -13.34
CA LEU A 266 20.65 6.58 -14.76
C LEU A 266 19.65 5.68 -15.47
N ARG A 267 19.20 6.11 -16.64
CA ARG A 267 18.46 5.28 -17.60
C ARG A 267 19.07 5.41 -18.97
N SER A 268 18.90 4.39 -19.79
CA SER A 268 19.38 4.41 -21.16
C SER A 268 18.27 3.96 -22.11
N ARG A 269 17.95 4.81 -23.08
CA ARG A 269 16.88 4.56 -24.05
C ARG A 269 17.40 4.65 -25.48
N VAL A 270 16.99 3.70 -26.31
CA VAL A 270 17.27 3.68 -27.74
C VAL A 270 16.02 4.11 -28.47
N TYR A 271 16.13 5.19 -29.22
CA TYR A 271 15.11 5.68 -30.12
C TYR A 271 15.37 5.12 -31.51
N VAL A 272 14.29 4.76 -32.19
CA VAL A 272 14.34 4.15 -33.51
C VAL A 272 13.50 4.94 -34.52
N SER A 273 13.60 4.58 -35.80
CA SER A 273 13.05 5.33 -36.93
C SER A 273 11.52 5.31 -37.04
N ASP A 274 10.85 4.41 -36.32
CA ASP A 274 9.38 4.34 -36.23
C ASP A 274 8.83 5.13 -35.03
N GLU A 275 9.64 6.02 -34.46
CA GLU A 275 9.34 6.86 -33.30
C GLU A 275 9.18 6.11 -31.97
N THR A 276 9.33 4.78 -31.97
CA THR A 276 9.34 4.01 -30.73
C THR A 276 10.64 4.19 -29.95
N ALA A 277 10.57 3.96 -28.65
CA ALA A 277 11.72 4.01 -27.75
C ALA A 277 11.77 2.76 -26.88
N TYR A 278 12.96 2.17 -26.77
CA TYR A 278 13.20 0.99 -25.95
C TYR A 278 14.09 1.34 -24.77
N GLU A 279 13.63 1.00 -23.56
CA GLU A 279 14.47 1.06 -22.38
C GLU A 279 15.43 -0.12 -22.34
N VAL A 280 16.72 0.16 -22.36
CA VAL A 280 17.80 -0.84 -22.41
C VAL A 280 18.74 -0.74 -21.21
N THR A 281 18.30 -0.06 -20.13
CA THR A 281 19.07 0.21 -18.91
C THR A 281 19.70 -1.07 -18.34
N ASP A 282 18.90 -2.13 -18.18
CA ASP A 282 19.38 -3.36 -17.54
C ASP A 282 20.38 -4.13 -18.40
N ALA A 283 20.26 -4.04 -19.72
CA ALA A 283 21.18 -4.68 -20.66
C ALA A 283 22.41 -3.81 -21.01
N SER A 284 22.48 -2.56 -20.51
CA SER A 284 23.54 -1.62 -20.83
C SER A 284 24.70 -1.65 -19.83
N VAL A 285 25.91 -1.48 -20.34
CA VAL A 285 27.12 -1.27 -19.54
C VAL A 285 27.39 0.22 -19.50
N PHE A 286 27.37 0.82 -18.30
CA PHE A 286 27.67 2.25 -18.14
C PHE A 286 29.16 2.47 -17.90
N SER A 287 29.72 3.45 -18.60
CA SER A 287 31.11 3.90 -18.47
C SER A 287 31.15 5.34 -17.97
N THR A 288 32.12 5.65 -17.10
CA THR A 288 32.26 6.98 -16.51
C THR A 288 33.69 7.49 -16.56
N SER A 289 33.85 8.82 -16.53
CA SER A 289 35.14 9.46 -16.24
C SER A 289 35.58 9.17 -14.79
N ALA A 290 36.87 9.38 -14.46
CA ALA A 290 37.40 9.14 -13.12
C ALA A 290 36.63 9.89 -12.01
N ASN A 291 36.57 9.33 -10.79
CA ASN A 291 35.94 9.89 -9.56
C ASN A 291 34.40 9.94 -9.50
N ILE A 292 33.71 9.32 -10.46
CA ILE A 292 32.29 9.02 -10.36
C ILE A 292 32.05 7.54 -10.64
N ARG A 293 31.23 6.89 -9.81
CA ARG A 293 31.02 5.44 -9.85
C ARG A 293 29.59 5.10 -10.21
N VAL A 294 29.41 3.99 -10.90
CA VAL A 294 28.09 3.40 -11.16
C VAL A 294 27.89 2.23 -10.21
N LYS A 295 26.80 2.26 -9.44
CA LYS A 295 26.33 1.14 -8.63
C LYS A 295 25.09 0.55 -9.29
N ARG A 296 25.07 -0.76 -9.50
CA ARG A 296 23.94 -1.47 -10.09
C ARG A 296 23.19 -2.21 -8.98
N GLY A 297 21.90 -1.91 -8.85
CA GLY A 297 20.93 -2.68 -8.08
C GLY A 297 20.07 -3.56 -8.99
N PRO A 298 19.11 -4.33 -8.43
CA PRO A 298 18.25 -5.23 -9.19
C PRO A 298 17.47 -4.54 -10.32
N ASN A 299 16.98 -3.31 -10.09
CA ASN A 299 16.15 -2.55 -11.05
C ASN A 299 16.62 -1.09 -11.21
N GLU A 300 17.86 -0.78 -10.79
CA GLU A 300 18.36 0.59 -10.70
C GLU A 300 19.83 0.68 -11.05
N VAL A 301 20.19 1.71 -11.80
CA VAL A 301 21.58 2.09 -12.05
C VAL A 301 21.80 3.46 -11.41
N ILE A 302 22.67 3.52 -10.41
CA ILE A 302 22.86 4.70 -9.55
C ILE A 302 24.26 5.26 -9.79
N LEU A 303 24.32 6.55 -10.09
CA LEU A 303 25.54 7.33 -10.19
C LEU A 303 25.89 7.91 -8.81
N VAL A 304 27.13 7.68 -8.35
CA VAL A 304 27.65 8.15 -7.06
C VAL A 304 28.91 8.98 -7.29
N ALA A 305 28.89 10.24 -6.89
CA ALA A 305 30.04 11.13 -6.95
C ALA A 305 30.86 11.07 -5.65
N GLU A 306 32.19 11.12 -5.78
CA GLU A 306 33.11 11.12 -4.63
C GLU A 306 33.74 12.50 -4.40
N ARG A 307 33.88 13.30 -5.45
CA ARG A 307 34.51 14.63 -5.41
C ARG A 307 33.83 15.57 -6.39
N ARG A 308 33.92 16.87 -6.13
CA ARG A 308 33.54 17.92 -7.08
C ARG A 308 34.32 17.82 -8.39
N GLY A 309 33.70 18.17 -9.50
CA GLY A 309 34.30 18.14 -10.82
C GLY A 309 33.29 18.09 -11.96
N HIS A 310 33.80 18.07 -13.19
CA HIS A 310 33.01 17.83 -14.39
C HIS A 310 33.30 16.42 -14.89
N TYR A 311 32.24 15.63 -15.03
CA TYR A 311 32.31 14.22 -15.38
C TYR A 311 31.46 13.91 -16.60
N SER A 312 31.77 12.80 -17.26
CA SER A 312 30.94 12.24 -18.32
C SER A 312 30.49 10.83 -17.97
N VAL A 313 29.28 10.50 -18.40
CA VAL A 313 28.73 9.14 -18.37
C VAL A 313 28.20 8.78 -19.75
N SER A 314 28.50 7.56 -20.19
CA SER A 314 27.95 6.97 -21.41
C SER A 314 27.47 5.55 -21.13
N ALA A 315 26.60 5.04 -21.99
CA ALA A 315 26.16 3.66 -21.95
C ALA A 315 26.57 2.96 -23.24
N THR A 316 26.96 1.69 -23.10
CA THR A 316 27.17 0.78 -24.21
C THR A 316 26.12 -0.32 -24.11
N TRP A 317 25.28 -0.42 -25.13
CA TRP A 317 24.33 -1.51 -25.27
C TRP A 317 24.66 -2.27 -26.55
N LYS A 318 25.06 -3.54 -26.39
CA LYS A 318 25.68 -4.31 -27.47
C LYS A 318 26.94 -3.58 -27.99
N ARG A 319 26.96 -3.08 -29.23
CA ARG A 319 28.03 -2.19 -29.77
C ARG A 319 27.57 -0.76 -30.00
N LEU A 320 26.33 -0.42 -29.63
CA LEU A 320 25.88 0.96 -29.68
C LEU A 320 26.43 1.69 -28.46
N VAL A 321 27.08 2.82 -28.71
CA VAL A 321 27.55 3.74 -27.66
C VAL A 321 26.66 4.98 -27.67
N SER A 322 26.19 5.37 -26.48
CA SER A 322 25.37 6.58 -26.33
C SER A 322 26.23 7.83 -26.53
N LYS A 323 25.57 8.97 -26.76
CA LYS A 323 26.27 10.26 -26.55
C LYS A 323 26.67 10.38 -25.08
N GLU A 324 27.79 11.03 -24.82
CA GLU A 324 28.20 11.32 -23.45
C GLU A 324 27.26 12.33 -22.80
N LYS A 325 26.78 11.99 -21.61
CA LYS A 325 26.03 12.89 -20.73
C LYS A 325 27.02 13.55 -19.76
N LYS A 326 27.04 14.88 -19.74
CA LYS A 326 27.87 15.66 -18.82
C LYS A 326 27.18 15.80 -17.46
N ILE A 327 27.92 15.53 -16.40
CA ILE A 327 27.49 15.67 -15.00
C ILE A 327 28.43 16.64 -14.31
N VAL A 328 27.88 17.61 -13.59
CA VAL A 328 28.63 18.58 -12.79
C VAL A 328 28.40 18.27 -11.32
N VAL A 329 29.47 18.02 -10.58
CA VAL A 329 29.43 17.84 -9.13
C VAL A 329 30.07 19.06 -8.50
N ASN A 330 29.36 19.78 -7.65
CA ASN A 330 29.88 20.95 -6.96
C ASN A 330 29.61 20.88 -5.45
N ASP A 331 30.31 21.72 -4.69
CA ASP A 331 30.17 21.80 -3.23
C ASP A 331 28.99 22.69 -2.79
N GLU A 332 28.14 23.15 -3.71
CA GLU A 332 26.93 23.89 -3.32
C GLU A 332 26.02 22.95 -2.54
N LEU A 333 25.32 23.52 -1.56
CA LEU A 333 24.35 22.76 -0.78
C LEU A 333 23.04 22.69 -1.56
N ALA A 334 22.48 21.49 -1.70
CA ALA A 334 21.06 21.33 -1.94
C ALA A 334 20.38 21.58 -0.60
N ARG A 335 19.80 22.77 -0.42
CA ARG A 335 19.24 23.18 0.88
C ARG A 335 17.90 22.50 1.07
N VAL A 336 17.64 21.98 2.27
CA VAL A 336 16.29 21.58 2.64
C VAL A 336 15.41 22.82 2.58
N LYS A 337 14.32 22.74 1.82
CA LYS A 337 13.33 23.80 1.64
C LYS A 337 12.13 23.57 2.55
N THR A 338 11.66 22.32 2.65
CA THR A 338 10.56 21.95 3.53
C THR A 338 10.75 20.54 4.09
N ILE A 339 10.33 20.35 5.34
CA ILE A 339 10.12 19.04 5.96
C ILE A 339 8.61 18.86 6.09
N GLN A 340 8.11 17.66 5.81
CA GLN A 340 6.72 17.29 6.02
C GLN A 340 6.67 15.97 6.77
N HIS A 341 6.01 15.94 7.93
CA HIS A 341 5.67 14.69 8.61
C HIS A 341 4.68 13.87 7.77
N THR A 342 5.03 12.61 7.53
CA THR A 342 4.23 11.63 6.78
C THR A 342 4.00 10.33 7.57
N THR A 343 4.31 10.33 8.87
CA THR A 343 4.02 9.21 9.76
C THR A 343 2.52 8.90 9.74
N ASN A 344 2.18 7.62 9.62
CA ASN A 344 0.80 7.17 9.62
C ASN A 344 0.28 7.04 11.05
N TRP A 345 -0.31 8.11 11.56
CA TRP A 345 -1.00 8.12 12.85
C TRP A 345 -2.47 7.73 12.71
N ILE A 346 -3.07 7.19 13.76
CA ILE A 346 -4.53 7.01 13.80
C ILE A 346 -5.16 8.40 13.74
N THR A 347 -6.00 8.64 12.73
CA THR A 347 -6.63 9.95 12.51
C THR A 347 -8.12 9.83 12.79
N SER A 348 -8.63 10.70 13.67
CA SER A 348 -10.07 10.83 13.95
C SER A 348 -10.50 12.29 13.84
N ARG A 349 -11.78 12.58 14.15
CA ARG A 349 -12.27 13.97 14.23
C ARG A 349 -11.52 14.80 15.28
N SER A 350 -10.94 14.14 16.28
CA SER A 350 -10.20 14.77 17.36
C SER A 350 -8.77 15.14 16.96
N GLY A 351 -8.24 14.60 15.85
CA GLY A 351 -6.87 14.82 15.39
C GLY A 351 -6.10 13.51 15.18
N GLN A 352 -4.77 13.61 15.17
CA GLN A 352 -3.87 12.46 15.08
C GLN A 352 -3.60 11.90 16.48
N THR A 353 -3.56 10.58 16.61
CA THR A 353 -3.35 9.89 17.90
C THR A 353 -2.25 8.85 17.75
N PHE A 354 -1.27 8.90 18.64
CA PHE A 354 -0.37 7.79 18.89
C PHE A 354 -1.00 6.89 19.94
N HIS A 355 -1.66 5.82 19.46
CA HIS A 355 -2.38 4.88 20.30
C HIS A 355 -1.73 3.49 20.29
N GLY A 356 -1.56 2.91 21.49
CA GLY A 356 -0.94 1.61 21.68
C GLY A 356 -0.68 1.33 23.16
N VAL A 357 -0.31 0.10 23.51
CA VAL A 357 0.09 -0.23 24.89
C VAL A 357 1.36 0.53 25.28
N ALA A 358 1.64 0.70 26.58
CA ALA A 358 2.84 1.38 27.04
C ALA A 358 4.11 0.81 26.40
N LYS A 359 5.02 1.70 26.00
CA LYS A 359 6.26 1.44 25.23
C LYS A 359 6.04 0.98 23.79
N SER A 360 4.83 1.10 23.24
CA SER A 360 4.59 0.95 21.81
C SER A 360 5.50 1.90 21.02
N ARG A 361 6.02 1.42 19.90
CA ARG A 361 7.02 2.13 19.08
C ARG A 361 6.43 2.45 17.72
N GLN A 362 6.64 3.67 17.25
CA GLN A 362 6.28 4.11 15.91
C GLN A 362 7.50 4.75 15.25
N THR A 363 8.00 4.18 14.16
CA THR A 363 9.03 4.85 13.38
C THR A 363 8.41 6.04 12.65
N LEU A 364 9.04 7.20 12.79
CA LEU A 364 8.62 8.43 12.13
C LEU A 364 8.95 8.34 10.63
N SER A 365 8.13 8.98 9.82
CA SER A 365 8.34 9.12 8.38
C SER A 365 8.30 10.60 8.02
N LEU A 366 9.28 11.03 7.23
CA LEU A 366 9.43 12.43 6.81
C LEU A 366 9.62 12.52 5.32
N LYS A 367 8.84 13.36 4.65
CA LYS A 367 9.12 13.81 3.30
C LYS A 367 9.96 15.09 3.36
N VAL A 368 11.14 15.07 2.73
CA VAL A 368 12.08 16.21 2.72
C VAL A 368 12.26 16.70 1.30
N HIS A 369 11.95 17.97 1.07
CA HIS A 369 12.12 18.63 -0.23
C HIS A 369 13.33 19.56 -0.21
N PHE A 370 14.13 19.50 -1.27
CA PHE A 370 15.29 20.35 -1.45
C PHE A 370 15.00 21.50 -2.44
N ASP A 371 15.79 22.56 -2.37
CA ASP A 371 15.68 23.76 -3.21
C ASP A 371 15.89 23.48 -4.72
N ASP A 372 16.59 22.41 -5.05
CA ASP A 372 16.85 21.95 -6.41
C ASP A 372 15.82 20.95 -6.96
N GLY A 373 14.71 20.76 -6.25
CA GLY A 373 13.61 19.86 -6.62
C GLY A 373 13.79 18.40 -6.19
N THR A 374 14.97 18.01 -5.68
CA THR A 374 15.16 16.66 -5.11
C THR A 374 14.22 16.44 -3.94
N THR A 375 13.78 15.19 -3.77
CA THR A 375 12.89 14.81 -2.68
C THR A 375 13.33 13.48 -2.08
N PHE A 376 13.44 13.43 -0.76
CA PHE A 376 13.46 12.17 -0.02
C PHE A 376 12.05 11.89 0.47
N VAL A 377 11.43 10.82 -0.03
CA VAL A 377 10.02 10.51 0.23
C VAL A 377 9.77 10.01 1.65
N ASP A 378 10.77 9.38 2.26
CA ASP A 378 10.81 9.00 3.66
C ASP A 378 12.27 9.10 4.13
N ALA A 379 12.65 10.15 4.84
CA ALA A 379 14.03 10.41 5.25
C ALA A 379 14.61 9.34 6.20
N VAL A 380 13.74 8.69 7.00
CA VAL A 380 14.14 7.77 8.07
C VAL A 380 14.32 6.35 7.52
N ASN A 381 13.32 5.83 6.81
CA ASN A 381 13.32 4.44 6.30
C ASN A 381 13.37 4.32 4.78
N GLY A 382 13.34 5.43 4.05
CA GLY A 382 13.37 5.43 2.59
C GLY A 382 14.69 4.92 2.03
N VAL A 383 14.73 4.74 0.70
CA VAL A 383 15.87 4.14 -0.01
C VAL A 383 17.20 4.89 0.25
N GLN A 384 17.14 6.19 0.54
CA GLN A 384 18.31 6.99 0.87
C GLN A 384 18.98 6.61 2.19
N SER A 385 18.26 6.05 3.17
CA SER A 385 18.82 5.67 4.49
C SER A 385 19.95 4.65 4.37
N LYS A 386 19.97 3.87 3.28
CA LYS A 386 21.06 2.91 2.96
C LYS A 386 22.41 3.57 2.68
N TRP A 387 22.45 4.89 2.48
CA TRP A 387 23.68 5.60 2.15
C TRP A 387 23.82 6.99 2.78
N LEU A 388 22.73 7.56 3.28
CA LEU A 388 22.73 8.79 4.05
C LEU A 388 21.61 8.68 5.09
N GLY A 389 21.99 8.40 6.34
CA GLY A 389 21.05 8.38 7.45
C GLY A 389 20.50 9.77 7.75
N HIS A 390 19.25 9.84 8.24
CA HIS A 390 18.58 11.12 8.50
C HIS A 390 19.32 11.95 9.55
N GLU A 391 19.98 11.31 10.51
CA GLU A 391 20.69 11.95 11.62
C GLU A 391 21.78 12.94 11.18
N GLN A 392 22.25 12.82 9.94
CA GLN A 392 23.24 13.72 9.36
C GLN A 392 22.65 15.06 8.91
N TYR A 393 21.33 15.16 8.70
CA TYR A 393 20.68 16.36 8.16
C TYR A 393 19.34 16.71 8.80
N VAL A 394 18.73 15.83 9.59
CA VAL A 394 17.49 16.05 10.36
C VAL A 394 17.61 15.40 11.73
N THR A 395 17.09 16.08 12.75
CA THR A 395 16.95 15.57 14.11
C THR A 395 15.52 15.74 14.60
N PHE A 396 15.16 15.00 15.65
CA PHE A 396 13.83 14.97 16.22
C PHE A 396 13.83 15.40 17.69
N SER A 397 12.70 15.93 18.15
CA SER A 397 12.42 16.16 19.56
C SER A 397 10.94 16.10 19.85
N SER A 398 10.59 15.78 21.10
CA SER A 398 9.23 15.90 21.65
C SER A 398 9.23 16.98 22.71
N ASP A 399 8.14 17.75 22.80
CA ASP A 399 7.95 18.73 23.86
C ASP A 399 7.40 18.12 25.16
N ARG A 400 6.98 16.84 25.13
CA ARG A 400 6.53 16.04 26.28
C ARG A 400 7.19 14.66 26.23
N ILE A 401 8.47 14.62 26.61
CA ILE A 401 9.29 13.40 26.55
C ILE A 401 8.78 12.30 27.48
N GLU A 402 8.05 12.67 28.53
CA GLU A 402 7.41 11.78 29.50
C GLU A 402 6.18 11.07 28.94
N SER A 403 5.50 11.65 27.95
CA SER A 403 4.34 11.04 27.27
C SER A 403 4.73 10.39 25.95
N VAL A 404 5.55 11.07 25.14
CA VAL A 404 6.11 10.55 23.89
C VAL A 404 7.59 10.88 23.83
N GLU A 405 8.44 9.88 24.03
CA GLU A 405 9.88 10.00 23.80
C GLU A 405 10.16 9.83 22.30
N VAL A 406 11.08 10.61 21.74
CA VAL A 406 11.57 10.38 20.37
C VAL A 406 13.08 10.21 20.42
N ASN A 407 13.56 9.05 19.96
CA ASN A 407 14.98 8.74 19.98
C ASN A 407 15.72 9.26 18.72
N ALA A 408 17.05 9.18 18.73
CA ALA A 408 17.90 9.66 17.63
C ALA A 408 17.65 8.92 16.30
N ASP A 409 17.17 7.68 16.35
CA ASP A 409 16.86 6.86 15.17
C ASP A 409 15.51 7.26 14.52
N GLY A 410 14.82 8.28 15.04
CA GLY A 410 13.51 8.69 14.55
C GLY A 410 12.40 7.73 14.95
N VAL A 411 12.51 7.08 16.11
CA VAL A 411 11.45 6.23 16.68
C VAL A 411 10.79 6.95 17.84
N ALA A 412 9.47 7.17 17.71
CA ALA A 412 8.62 7.64 18.80
C ALA A 412 8.20 6.46 19.69
N ILE A 413 8.23 6.66 21.01
CA ILE A 413 7.89 5.66 22.02
C ILE A 413 6.78 6.26 22.89
N LEU A 414 5.62 5.63 22.90
CA LEU A 414 4.48 6.03 23.72
C LEU A 414 4.70 5.57 25.17
N LEU A 415 4.76 6.50 26.12
CA LEU A 415 5.09 6.23 27.51
C LEU A 415 3.90 6.45 28.44
N GLU A 416 3.24 7.60 28.33
CA GLU A 416 2.11 8.01 29.17
C GLU A 416 1.03 8.71 28.35
N ASN A 417 -0.19 8.75 28.86
CA ASN A 417 -1.24 9.60 28.32
C ASN A 417 -0.87 11.09 28.43
N HIS A 418 -1.38 11.90 27.50
CA HIS A 418 -1.32 13.36 27.64
C HIS A 418 -2.69 13.99 27.37
N HIS A 419 -3.07 14.96 28.20
CA HIS A 419 -4.38 15.62 28.12
C HIS A 419 -4.51 16.59 26.92
N SER A 420 -3.38 16.90 26.26
CA SER A 420 -3.31 17.76 25.08
C SER A 420 -2.44 17.13 24.00
N GLU A 421 -2.37 17.76 22.82
CA GLU A 421 -1.49 17.28 21.74
C GLU A 421 -0.02 17.45 22.15
N VAL A 422 0.77 16.40 21.94
CA VAL A 422 2.22 16.40 22.03
C VAL A 422 2.80 16.85 20.70
N ALA A 423 3.70 17.83 20.73
CA ALA A 423 4.38 18.34 19.57
C ALA A 423 5.67 17.53 19.32
N ILE A 424 5.68 16.79 18.22
CA ILE A 424 6.89 16.14 17.70
C ILE A 424 7.47 17.04 16.61
N GLU A 425 8.67 17.56 16.85
CA GLU A 425 9.40 18.42 15.93
C GLU A 425 10.43 17.60 15.16
N ALA A 426 10.48 17.77 13.83
CA ALA A 426 11.61 17.45 12.99
C ALA A 426 12.26 18.75 12.51
N ARG A 427 13.58 18.88 12.67
CA ARG A 427 14.33 20.06 12.22
C ARG A 427 15.63 19.68 11.54
N THR A 428 16.09 20.51 10.62
CA THR A 428 17.38 20.32 9.96
C THR A 428 18.54 20.48 10.94
N VAL A 429 19.59 19.69 10.72
CA VAL A 429 20.87 19.83 11.42
C VAL A 429 21.84 20.54 10.49
N CYS A 430 22.25 21.75 10.86
CA CYS A 430 23.28 22.49 10.14
C CYS A 430 23.99 23.48 11.07
N ASP A 431 25.32 23.36 11.15
CA ASP A 431 26.16 24.25 11.97
C ASP A 431 26.68 25.46 11.17
N THR A 432 26.12 25.73 9.99
CA THR A 432 26.53 26.86 9.14
C THR A 432 25.63 28.06 9.39
N PRO A 433 26.14 29.22 9.83
CA PRO A 433 25.32 30.37 10.23
C PRO A 433 24.48 30.98 9.10
N ASP A 434 24.86 30.76 7.84
CA ASP A 434 24.15 31.27 6.66
C ASP A 434 23.05 30.31 6.14
N VAL A 435 22.78 29.21 6.86
CA VAL A 435 21.75 28.23 6.48
C VAL A 435 20.61 28.30 7.48
N GLU A 436 19.42 28.65 6.99
CA GLU A 436 18.20 28.68 7.77
C GLU A 436 17.84 27.28 8.27
N ILE A 437 17.49 27.18 9.56
CA ILE A 437 16.97 25.94 10.15
C ILE A 437 15.52 25.76 9.72
N VAL A 438 15.28 24.74 8.91
CA VAL A 438 13.93 24.34 8.50
C VAL A 438 13.39 23.35 9.51
N LYS A 439 12.15 23.57 9.96
CA LYS A 439 11.47 22.69 10.90
C LYS A 439 10.03 22.41 10.50
N ASN A 440 9.51 21.28 10.95
CA ASN A 440 8.11 20.91 10.85
C ASN A 440 7.68 20.28 12.18
N ILE A 441 6.45 20.57 12.59
CA ILE A 441 5.86 20.05 13.82
C ILE A 441 4.64 19.24 13.43
N THR A 442 4.52 18.04 13.99
CA THR A 442 3.28 17.26 13.98
C THR A 442 2.71 17.23 15.38
N LEU A 443 1.40 17.41 15.50
CA LEU A 443 0.68 17.38 16.76
C LEU A 443 -0.03 16.03 16.88
N VAL A 444 0.22 15.31 17.97
CA VAL A 444 -0.36 13.98 18.20
C VAL A 444 -0.86 13.84 19.63
N PHE A 445 -2.04 13.28 19.83
CA PHE A 445 -2.46 12.86 21.17
C PHE A 445 -1.72 11.59 21.58
N ALA A 446 -1.18 11.59 22.80
CA ALA A 446 -0.64 10.40 23.44
C ALA A 446 -1.78 9.70 24.19
N ASN A 447 -2.15 8.51 23.74
CA ASN A 447 -3.31 7.79 24.27
C ASN A 447 -2.99 6.29 24.41
N LEU A 448 -2.70 5.85 25.62
CA LEU A 448 -2.38 4.48 25.93
C LEU A 448 -3.60 3.57 25.78
N LYS A 449 -3.36 2.39 25.21
CA LYS A 449 -4.31 1.28 25.18
C LYS A 449 -4.04 0.36 26.37
N ALA A 450 -5.09 -0.12 27.03
CA ALA A 450 -4.94 -1.16 28.05
C ALA A 450 -4.29 -2.44 27.48
N GLY A 451 -3.25 -2.91 28.17
CA GLY A 451 -2.68 -4.25 27.95
C GLY A 451 -3.55 -5.35 28.56
N THR A 452 -3.24 -6.62 28.32
CA THR A 452 -3.97 -7.73 28.95
C THR A 452 -3.89 -7.64 30.47
N ASN A 453 -5.03 -7.77 31.14
CA ASN A 453 -5.21 -7.59 32.58
C ASN A 453 -4.87 -6.17 33.07
N ASP A 454 -5.09 -5.16 32.23
CA ASP A 454 -5.05 -3.74 32.58
C ASP A 454 -6.44 -3.13 32.38
N VAL A 455 -6.60 -1.89 32.84
CA VAL A 455 -7.83 -1.11 32.72
C VAL A 455 -7.59 0.11 31.84
N ASP A 456 -8.52 0.36 30.94
CA ASP A 456 -8.60 1.58 30.16
C ASP A 456 -9.68 2.49 30.73
N LEU A 457 -9.42 3.80 30.72
CA LEU A 457 -10.37 4.82 31.14
C LEU A 457 -10.53 5.84 30.03
N GLY A 458 -11.78 6.20 29.71
CA GLY A 458 -12.05 7.29 28.77
C GLY A 458 -12.08 6.83 27.30
N LYS A 459 -11.57 7.67 26.41
CA LYS A 459 -11.61 7.48 24.96
C LYS A 459 -10.32 6.86 24.45
N ASN A 460 -10.42 6.08 23.37
CA ASN A 460 -9.29 5.45 22.69
C ASN A 460 -8.76 6.26 21.49
N ASP A 461 -9.30 7.46 21.27
CA ASP A 461 -8.90 8.37 20.20
C ASP A 461 -8.86 9.82 20.69
N GLY A 462 -7.90 10.60 20.17
CA GLY A 462 -7.62 11.94 20.68
C GLY A 462 -7.14 11.89 22.14
N ALA A 463 -7.46 12.94 22.90
CA ALA A 463 -7.20 12.97 24.34
C ALA A 463 -8.03 11.89 25.05
N GLN A 464 -7.41 11.22 26.02
CA GLN A 464 -8.06 10.21 26.86
C GLN A 464 -9.35 10.71 27.49
N PHE A 465 -9.31 11.91 28.07
CA PHE A 465 -10.46 12.59 28.64
C PHE A 465 -10.76 13.86 27.82
N ALA A 466 -12.04 14.08 27.53
CA ALA A 466 -12.46 15.32 26.92
C ALA A 466 -12.25 16.48 27.93
N PRO A 467 -11.89 17.69 27.47
CA PRO A 467 -11.91 18.86 28.33
C PRO A 467 -13.30 19.11 28.89
N VAL A 468 -13.37 19.46 30.17
CA VAL A 468 -14.63 19.64 30.91
C VAL A 468 -14.78 21.08 31.37
N VAL A 469 -15.99 21.63 31.29
CA VAL A 469 -16.30 22.94 31.84
C VAL A 469 -16.55 22.83 33.34
N LEU A 470 -16.04 23.77 34.12
CA LEU A 470 -16.26 23.78 35.57
C LEU A 470 -17.76 23.85 35.91
N GLY A 471 -18.18 23.04 36.89
CA GLY A 471 -19.58 22.85 37.28
C GLY A 471 -20.33 21.82 36.44
N GLU A 472 -19.75 21.31 35.35
CA GLU A 472 -20.35 20.23 34.57
C GLU A 472 -19.97 18.85 35.10
N THR A 473 -20.83 17.88 34.79
CA THR A 473 -20.53 16.47 34.97
C THR A 473 -20.02 15.85 33.68
N PHE A 474 -19.18 14.83 33.81
CA PHE A 474 -18.70 14.03 32.69
C PHE A 474 -18.59 12.57 33.10
N SER A 475 -18.79 11.68 32.13
CA SER A 475 -18.76 10.24 32.36
C SER A 475 -17.50 9.62 31.78
N VAL A 476 -16.86 8.77 32.56
CA VAL A 476 -15.67 8.01 32.19
C VAL A 476 -16.04 6.52 32.17
N PRO A 477 -16.00 5.86 31.00
CA PRO A 477 -16.12 4.41 30.96
C PRO A 477 -14.89 3.75 31.58
N VAL A 478 -15.13 2.64 32.29
CA VAL A 478 -14.11 1.77 32.86
C VAL A 478 -14.12 0.48 32.06
N LEU A 479 -13.01 0.22 31.36
CA LEU A 479 -12.89 -0.87 30.41
C LEU A 479 -11.81 -1.85 30.88
N VAL A 480 -12.15 -3.10 31.15
CA VAL A 480 -11.18 -4.13 31.55
C VAL A 480 -10.71 -4.89 30.30
N GLN A 481 -9.40 -4.95 30.07
CA GLN A 481 -8.84 -5.70 28.94
C GLN A 481 -8.56 -7.16 29.35
N ALA A 482 -9.50 -8.05 29.05
CA ALA A 482 -9.40 -9.49 29.32
C ALA A 482 -8.62 -10.27 28.24
N GLY A 483 -8.26 -9.64 27.11
CA GLY A 483 -7.62 -10.30 25.98
C GLY A 483 -8.52 -11.41 25.40
N ASP A 484 -7.94 -12.55 25.01
CA ASP A 484 -8.70 -13.68 24.45
C ASP A 484 -9.39 -14.55 25.52
N ALA A 485 -9.20 -14.24 26.80
CA ALA A 485 -9.78 -14.99 27.92
C ALA A 485 -11.12 -14.37 28.35
N ARG A 486 -11.99 -15.20 28.95
CA ARG A 486 -13.27 -14.70 29.48
C ARG A 486 -13.05 -14.03 30.82
N LEU A 487 -13.51 -12.79 30.97
CA LEU A 487 -13.49 -12.06 32.23
C LEU A 487 -14.51 -12.67 33.20
N LYS A 488 -14.05 -13.07 34.39
CA LYS A 488 -14.88 -13.71 35.43
C LYS A 488 -14.99 -12.88 36.70
N LEU A 489 -13.96 -12.11 37.01
CA LEU A 489 -13.83 -11.31 38.22
C LEU A 489 -13.07 -10.04 37.89
N TYR A 490 -13.42 -8.93 38.51
CA TYR A 490 -12.55 -7.76 38.61
C TYR A 490 -12.73 -7.04 39.95
N ASP A 491 -11.64 -6.43 40.42
CA ASP A 491 -11.60 -5.45 41.50
C ASP A 491 -10.68 -4.31 41.05
N VAL A 492 -11.27 -3.15 40.77
CA VAL A 492 -10.61 -1.97 40.23
C VAL A 492 -10.90 -0.81 41.18
N ARG A 493 -9.85 -0.12 41.63
CA ARG A 493 -10.01 1.08 42.45
C ARG A 493 -9.43 2.28 41.72
N LEU A 494 -10.30 3.25 41.43
CA LEU A 494 -9.90 4.51 40.84
C LEU A 494 -9.60 5.52 41.93
N SER A 495 -8.60 6.37 41.71
CA SER A 495 -8.22 7.45 42.59
C SER A 495 -8.23 8.77 41.82
N ILE A 496 -8.74 9.82 42.44
CA ILE A 496 -8.62 11.20 41.95
C ILE A 496 -7.60 11.97 42.78
N THR A 497 -6.92 12.94 42.17
CA THR A 497 -5.80 13.68 42.81
C THR A 497 -6.22 14.34 44.14
N ASN A 498 -7.38 14.97 44.15
CA ASN A 498 -7.99 15.55 45.35
C ASN A 498 -9.50 15.75 45.12
N ASP A 499 -10.26 15.76 46.21
CA ASP A 499 -11.72 15.94 46.26
C ASP A 499 -12.17 17.40 46.06
N HIS A 500 -11.21 18.32 45.99
CA HIS A 500 -11.48 19.71 45.67
C HIS A 500 -11.63 19.92 44.16
N THR A 501 -10.94 19.16 43.31
CA THR A 501 -10.94 19.35 41.85
C THR A 501 -12.00 18.52 41.14
N LEU A 502 -12.13 17.25 41.52
CA LEU A 502 -13.13 16.32 41.01
C LEU A 502 -13.93 15.75 42.18
N ARG A 503 -15.20 15.43 41.93
CA ARG A 503 -16.03 14.63 42.83
C ARG A 503 -16.71 13.53 42.08
N VAL A 504 -16.91 12.40 42.73
CA VAL A 504 -17.63 11.28 42.14
C VAL A 504 -19.12 11.46 42.42
N ALA A 505 -19.89 11.70 41.37
CA ALA A 505 -21.33 11.95 41.45
C ALA A 505 -22.15 10.65 41.33
N ASP A 506 -21.70 9.70 40.51
CA ASP A 506 -22.42 8.45 40.25
C ASP A 506 -21.48 7.35 39.75
N CYS A 507 -21.90 6.09 39.89
CA CYS A 507 -21.24 4.93 39.33
C CYS A 507 -22.25 3.87 38.93
N LYS A 508 -22.28 3.56 37.62
CA LYS A 508 -23.23 2.60 37.05
C LYS A 508 -22.50 1.41 36.45
N ILE A 509 -23.19 0.26 36.43
CA ILE A 509 -22.75 -0.92 35.71
C ILE A 509 -22.57 -0.61 34.22
N GLY A 510 -21.53 -1.17 33.61
CA GLY A 510 -21.26 -1.04 32.18
C GLY A 510 -22.08 -2.02 31.34
N ASP A 511 -22.22 -1.71 30.06
CA ASP A 511 -23.15 -2.42 29.17
C ASP A 511 -22.73 -3.88 28.96
N ASP A 512 -21.42 -4.17 28.94
CA ASP A 512 -20.87 -5.52 28.75
C ASP A 512 -20.93 -6.38 30.03
N TRP A 513 -21.30 -5.78 31.17
CA TRP A 513 -21.44 -6.47 32.46
C TRP A 513 -22.89 -6.49 32.98
N THR A 514 -23.86 -6.19 32.11
CA THR A 514 -25.27 -6.13 32.50
C THR A 514 -25.80 -7.47 33.04
N ASN A 515 -26.61 -7.43 34.10
CA ASN A 515 -27.19 -8.59 34.80
C ASN A 515 -26.18 -9.53 35.50
N MET A 516 -24.94 -9.09 35.67
CA MET A 516 -23.92 -9.81 36.43
C MET A 516 -23.75 -9.21 37.82
N THR A 517 -23.08 -9.91 38.74
CA THR A 517 -22.76 -9.33 40.06
C THR A 517 -21.87 -8.11 39.87
N PHE A 518 -22.31 -6.98 40.43
CA PHE A 518 -21.65 -5.69 40.36
C PHE A 518 -21.87 -4.94 41.67
N SER A 519 -20.81 -4.32 42.18
CA SER A 519 -20.83 -3.39 43.29
C SER A 519 -19.93 -2.21 42.97
N CYS A 520 -20.41 -1.01 43.27
CA CYS A 520 -19.60 0.19 43.17
C CYS A 520 -19.74 1.01 44.45
N THR A 521 -18.60 1.32 45.07
CA THR A 521 -18.51 2.16 46.26
C THR A 521 -17.79 3.44 45.86
N ILE A 522 -18.46 4.58 46.00
CA ILE A 522 -17.93 5.90 45.68
C ILE A 522 -17.76 6.73 46.94
N ASN A 523 -16.77 7.61 46.96
CA ASN A 523 -16.52 8.56 48.03
C ASN A 523 -16.24 7.93 49.42
N ASP A 524 -15.69 6.72 49.46
CA ASP A 524 -15.23 6.06 50.69
C ASP A 524 -13.85 5.40 50.48
N PRO A 525 -12.74 6.15 50.63
CA PRO A 525 -12.66 7.57 50.96
C PRO A 525 -13.09 8.49 49.79
N VAL A 526 -13.32 9.79 50.06
CA VAL A 526 -13.90 10.78 49.10
C VAL A 526 -13.19 10.83 47.74
N VAL A 527 -11.91 10.46 47.70
CA VAL A 527 -11.07 10.46 46.49
C VAL A 527 -10.99 9.12 45.77
N GLU A 528 -11.83 8.15 46.15
CA GLU A 528 -11.76 6.77 45.65
C GLU A 528 -13.09 6.27 45.10
N VAL A 529 -12.99 5.42 44.09
CA VAL A 529 -14.09 4.62 43.55
C VAL A 529 -13.66 3.16 43.49
N MET A 530 -14.29 2.29 44.26
CA MET A 530 -14.08 0.85 44.22
C MET A 530 -15.15 0.21 43.34
N ILE A 531 -14.74 -0.57 42.34
CA ILE A 531 -15.60 -1.21 41.35
C ILE A 531 -15.29 -2.70 41.34
N VAL A 532 -16.26 -3.52 41.76
CA VAL A 532 -16.09 -4.96 41.93
C VAL A 532 -17.18 -5.69 41.17
N GLY A 533 -16.81 -6.75 40.46
CA GLY A 533 -17.77 -7.63 39.80
C GLY A 533 -17.27 -9.07 39.72
N SER A 534 -18.20 -10.02 39.76
CA SER A 534 -17.89 -11.45 39.70
C SER A 534 -19.02 -12.23 39.05
N GLU A 535 -18.74 -12.90 37.95
CA GLU A 535 -19.66 -13.78 37.24
C GLU A 535 -18.92 -15.00 36.66
N PRO A 536 -18.94 -16.15 37.37
CA PRO A 536 -18.29 -17.38 36.95
C PRO A 536 -18.73 -17.89 35.57
N ASN A 537 -19.91 -17.51 35.08
CA ASN A 537 -20.42 -17.91 33.77
C ASN A 537 -20.22 -16.87 32.67
N SER A 538 -19.57 -15.74 32.95
CA SER A 538 -19.42 -14.65 31.99
C SER A 538 -18.71 -15.11 30.71
N THR A 539 -19.19 -14.62 29.57
CA THR A 539 -18.62 -14.87 28.25
C THR A 539 -17.90 -13.66 27.68
N ALA A 540 -17.79 -12.56 28.44
CA ALA A 540 -17.17 -11.33 27.99
C ALA A 540 -15.65 -11.52 27.78
N THR A 541 -15.14 -11.07 26.63
CA THR A 541 -13.73 -11.20 26.20
C THR A 541 -13.27 -9.89 25.56
N GLY A 542 -11.97 -9.67 25.45
CA GLY A 542 -11.40 -8.47 24.85
C GLY A 542 -11.50 -7.27 25.80
N LEU A 543 -11.87 -6.11 25.26
CA LEU A 543 -12.08 -4.89 26.04
C LEU A 543 -13.54 -4.84 26.53
N VAL A 544 -13.75 -5.05 27.83
CA VAL A 544 -15.07 -5.22 28.45
C VAL A 544 -15.45 -3.96 29.23
N HIS A 545 -16.56 -3.32 28.88
CA HIS A 545 -17.11 -2.18 29.62
C HIS A 545 -17.81 -2.63 30.90
N VAL A 546 -17.13 -2.46 32.04
CA VAL A 546 -17.61 -2.96 33.35
C VAL A 546 -18.34 -1.91 34.17
N ALA A 547 -18.01 -0.64 33.99
CA ALA A 547 -18.65 0.46 34.71
C ALA A 547 -18.58 1.78 33.96
N THR A 548 -19.44 2.72 34.34
CA THR A 548 -19.33 4.13 33.98
C THR A 548 -19.35 4.96 35.25
N VAL A 549 -18.27 5.71 35.49
CA VAL A 549 -18.15 6.62 36.64
C VAL A 549 -18.44 8.03 36.16
N THR A 550 -19.35 8.73 36.83
CA THR A 550 -19.66 10.13 36.54
C THR A 550 -18.98 11.02 37.56
N PHE A 551 -18.18 11.94 37.07
CA PHE A 551 -17.48 12.94 37.86
C PHE A 551 -18.13 14.31 37.68
N GLU A 552 -17.98 15.18 38.67
CA GLU A 552 -18.33 16.60 38.61
C GLU A 552 -17.06 17.44 38.83
N ALA A 553 -16.84 18.44 37.96
CA ALA A 553 -15.69 19.33 38.04
C ALA A 553 -15.96 20.53 38.97
N TRP A 554 -15.30 20.62 40.12
CA TRP A 554 -15.68 21.55 41.20
C TRP A 554 -14.80 22.80 41.35
N ASN A 555 -13.46 22.71 41.24
CA ASN A 555 -12.55 23.81 41.64
C ASN A 555 -11.64 24.34 40.52
N THR A 556 -11.32 25.63 40.65
CA THR A 556 -10.69 26.57 39.70
C THR A 556 -9.20 26.81 39.92
N SER A 557 -8.61 26.33 41.03
CA SER A 557 -7.22 26.67 41.38
C SER A 557 -6.17 25.95 40.54
N VAL A 558 -6.57 24.95 39.74
CA VAL A 558 -5.70 24.20 38.82
C VAL A 558 -6.43 24.03 37.49
N ASN A 559 -5.67 23.85 36.42
CA ASN A 559 -6.21 23.72 35.06
C ASN A 559 -6.45 22.25 34.65
N SER A 560 -6.06 21.28 35.49
CA SER A 560 -6.28 19.86 35.25
C SER A 560 -6.43 19.08 36.57
N ALA A 561 -6.99 17.88 36.47
CA ALA A 561 -7.02 16.91 37.56
C ALA A 561 -6.71 15.50 37.04
N ARG A 562 -5.94 14.73 37.80
CA ARG A 562 -5.58 13.35 37.43
C ARG A 562 -6.62 12.37 37.94
N ILE A 563 -6.99 11.44 37.05
CA ILE A 563 -7.70 10.19 37.35
C ILE A 563 -6.70 9.07 37.14
N SER A 564 -6.51 8.23 38.16
CA SER A 564 -5.61 7.08 38.14
C SER A 564 -6.25 5.92 38.90
N GLY A 565 -5.50 4.87 39.21
CA GLY A 565 -6.00 3.79 40.07
C GLY A 565 -5.09 2.58 40.08
N ASN A 566 -5.59 1.50 40.69
CA ASN A 566 -4.93 0.21 40.79
C ASN A 566 -5.90 -0.92 40.43
N VAL A 567 -5.32 -2.00 39.89
CA VAL A 567 -6.03 -3.24 39.58
C VAL A 567 -5.72 -4.24 40.70
N TYR A 568 -6.71 -4.54 41.54
CA TYR A 568 -6.54 -5.49 42.65
C TYR A 568 -6.81 -6.93 42.22
N ALA A 569 -7.78 -7.13 41.32
CA ALA A 569 -8.07 -8.43 40.74
C ALA A 569 -8.59 -8.34 39.31
N ILE A 570 -8.17 -9.25 38.42
CA ILE A 570 -8.80 -9.54 37.11
C ILE A 570 -8.75 -11.06 36.88
N GLY A 571 -9.80 -11.77 37.26
CA GLY A 571 -9.88 -13.22 37.08
C GLY A 571 -10.36 -13.58 35.68
N THR A 572 -9.64 -14.45 34.98
CA THR A 572 -10.04 -14.96 33.66
C THR A 572 -9.99 -16.49 33.60
N THR A 573 -10.69 -17.11 32.64
CA THR A 573 -10.77 -18.59 32.50
C THR A 573 -9.43 -19.30 32.29
N ASN A 574 -8.36 -18.56 32.00
CA ASN A 574 -7.03 -19.11 31.76
C ASN A 574 -6.08 -18.91 32.95
N ILE A 575 -6.56 -18.33 34.06
CA ILE A 575 -5.78 -18.03 35.26
C ILE A 575 -6.54 -18.62 36.47
N ASP A 576 -6.14 -19.83 36.88
CA ASP A 576 -6.62 -20.54 38.08
C ASP A 576 -5.83 -20.11 39.33
N THR A 577 -5.56 -18.81 39.46
CA THR A 577 -4.87 -18.26 40.63
C THR A 577 -5.72 -17.18 41.24
N ASP A 578 -6.10 -17.43 42.49
CA ASP A 578 -6.53 -16.46 43.49
C ASP A 578 -5.80 -15.12 43.29
N ILE A 579 -6.50 -14.11 42.77
CA ILE A 579 -5.93 -12.76 42.64
C ILE A 579 -6.26 -12.02 43.92
N ASN A 580 -5.61 -12.47 44.99
CA ASN A 580 -5.34 -11.62 46.13
C ASN A 580 -4.00 -10.95 45.83
N ALA A 581 -4.01 -9.92 44.97
CA ALA A 581 -2.93 -8.96 45.09
C ALA A 581 -3.04 -8.41 46.51
N ASP A 582 -2.03 -8.66 47.35
CA ASP A 582 -1.88 -7.93 48.60
C ASP A 582 -2.10 -6.46 48.27
N GLU A 583 -2.95 -5.76 49.04
CA GLU A 583 -3.32 -4.36 48.74
C GLU A 583 -2.09 -3.47 48.58
N SER A 584 -0.95 -3.85 49.19
CA SER A 584 0.33 -3.16 49.08
C SER A 584 1.10 -3.40 47.76
N THR A 585 0.61 -4.30 46.89
CA THR A 585 1.28 -4.74 45.65
C THR A 585 0.41 -4.65 44.39
N ALA A 586 -0.82 -4.17 44.51
CA ALA A 586 -1.74 -4.04 43.38
C ALA A 586 -1.13 -3.15 42.27
N PRO A 587 -0.96 -3.65 41.03
CA PRO A 587 -0.37 -2.88 39.95
C PRO A 587 -1.22 -1.64 39.64
N ALA A 588 -0.54 -0.54 39.34
CA ALA A 588 -1.21 0.68 38.88
C ALA A 588 -1.90 0.43 37.52
N ILE A 589 -3.06 1.04 37.34
CA ILE A 589 -3.69 1.17 36.03
C ILE A 589 -2.75 2.00 35.15
N VAL A 590 -2.34 1.45 34.00
CA VAL A 590 -1.39 2.12 33.12
C VAL A 590 -2.13 2.92 32.06
N ALA A 591 -3.00 2.27 31.28
CA ALA A 591 -3.73 2.95 30.21
C ALA A 591 -4.80 3.91 30.71
N GLY A 592 -5.48 3.56 31.79
CA GLY A 592 -6.49 4.42 32.41
C GLY A 592 -5.95 5.64 33.18
N ASN A 593 -4.64 5.80 33.30
CA ASN A 593 -4.05 6.88 34.08
C ASN A 593 -3.85 8.14 33.23
N GLY A 594 -4.50 9.25 33.59
CA GLY A 594 -4.32 10.50 32.87
C GLY A 594 -5.00 11.70 33.50
N GLU A 595 -4.95 12.82 32.78
CA GLU A 595 -5.42 14.11 33.27
C GLU A 595 -6.63 14.61 32.49
N VAL A 596 -7.64 15.10 33.21
CA VAL A 596 -8.78 15.83 32.66
C VAL A 596 -8.44 17.31 32.68
N LEU A 597 -8.54 17.98 31.53
CA LEU A 597 -8.35 19.42 31.43
C LEU A 597 -9.64 20.17 31.77
N PHE A 598 -9.54 21.20 32.60
CA PHE A 598 -10.65 22.11 32.91
C PHE A 598 -10.65 23.33 32.00
N ARG A 599 -11.82 23.69 31.47
CA ARG A 599 -12.05 24.94 30.75
C ARG A 599 -12.77 25.92 31.66
N GLN A 600 -12.20 27.10 31.83
CA GLN A 600 -12.94 28.21 32.43
C GLN A 600 -13.99 28.71 31.43
N VAL A 601 -15.21 28.90 31.92
CA VAL A 601 -16.19 29.72 31.20
C VAL A 601 -15.67 31.15 31.26
N ASP A 602 -15.21 31.68 30.14
CA ASP A 602 -14.89 33.11 30.05
C ASP A 602 -16.21 33.87 30.24
N SER A 603 -16.45 34.35 31.46
CA SER A 603 -17.68 35.07 31.85
C SER A 603 -17.82 36.44 31.17
N ARG A 604 -17.01 36.73 30.14
CA ARG A 604 -16.97 38.00 29.42
C ARG A 604 -17.95 38.13 28.25
N TRP A 605 -18.85 37.16 28.04
CA TRP A 605 -19.83 37.21 26.94
C TRP A 605 -21.30 37.17 27.36
N CYS A 606 -21.61 37.47 28.62
CA CYS A 606 -22.98 37.80 29.05
C CYS A 606 -23.06 39.29 29.38
N GLY A 607 -23.11 40.15 28.37
CA GLY A 607 -23.12 41.60 28.60
C GLY A 607 -23.28 42.48 27.36
N ARG A 608 -24.48 42.43 26.78
CA ARG A 608 -25.19 43.42 25.93
C ARG A 608 -25.59 42.88 24.56
N ASP A 609 -26.79 42.31 24.52
CA ASP A 609 -27.73 42.67 23.48
C ASP A 609 -28.17 44.13 23.73
N GLU A 610 -27.45 45.09 23.15
CA GLU A 610 -28.02 46.38 22.72
C GLU A 610 -27.26 46.80 21.46
N ASP A 611 -27.98 46.74 20.33
CA ASP A 611 -27.72 47.37 19.02
C ASP A 611 -26.35 47.15 18.35
N PHE A 612 -26.32 46.31 17.30
CA PHE A 612 -25.84 46.66 15.94
C PHE A 612 -26.19 45.60 14.90
#